data_AF-A0AAV2S752-F1
#
_entry.id   AF-A0AAV2S752-F1
#
_cell.length_a   1.000
_cell.length_b   1.000
_cell.length_c   1.000
_cell.angle_alpha   90.00
_cell.angle_beta   90.00
_cell.angle_gamma   90.00
#
_symmetry.space_group_name_H-M   'P 1'
#
loop_
_entity.id
_entity.type
_entity.pdbx_description
1 polymer ?
#
loop_
_entity_poly.entity_id
_entity_poly.type
_entity_poly.pdbx_seq_one_letter_code
_entity_poly.pdbx_strand_id
1 'polypeptide(L)'
;CVLKSFQGCLNSSGINALPNTLTSLSLALTNTESAYETLLTLQRATLPCLQSLGVHIAACSISPNDLTQIRDAKHRILYVSNLSDGDEQWLAQATAKCAPQDGFTNLIFPNCGLSVSGIRLAVQYLSEARVHVSQRIQLCSPLLTWEMMKKLELYTHQLLRCDLHRYEYAEDLTSW
;
A
#
# COMPACT_ATOMS: atom_id res chain seq x y z
N CYS A 1 -30.01 -9.85 -0.23
CA CYS A 1 -28.96 -8.80 -0.25
C CYS A 1 -27.64 -9.50 -0.50
N VAL A 2 -26.83 -9.05 -1.47
CA VAL A 2 -25.52 -9.66 -1.77
C VAL A 2 -24.45 -8.62 -1.47
N LEU A 3 -23.64 -8.85 -0.44
CA LEU A 3 -22.51 -7.98 -0.12
C LEU A 3 -21.40 -8.21 -1.16
N LYS A 4 -21.09 -7.16 -1.93
CA LYS A 4 -20.03 -7.18 -2.96
C LYS A 4 -18.77 -6.45 -2.54
N SER A 5 -18.90 -5.48 -1.63
CA SER A 5 -17.80 -4.63 -1.17
C SER A 5 -17.89 -4.43 0.33
N PHE A 6 -16.73 -4.49 1.01
CA PHE A 6 -16.60 -4.13 2.41
C PHE A 6 -15.40 -3.21 2.62
N GLN A 7 -15.57 -2.20 3.46
CA GLN A 7 -14.49 -1.33 3.93
C GLN A 7 -14.64 -1.13 5.44
N GLY A 8 -13.56 -1.33 6.20
CA GLY A 8 -13.55 -1.11 7.64
C GLY A 8 -12.48 -1.92 8.35
N CYS A 9 -12.69 -2.14 9.65
CA CYS A 9 -11.85 -3.02 10.46
C CYS A 9 -12.62 -4.34 10.68
N LEU A 10 -11.95 -5.48 10.54
CA LEU A 10 -12.51 -6.78 10.89
C LEU A 10 -11.49 -7.54 11.73
N ASN A 11 -12.02 -8.29 12.70
CA ASN A 11 -11.25 -9.30 13.42
C ASN A 11 -11.20 -10.61 12.63
N SER A 12 -10.40 -11.56 13.13
CA SER A 12 -10.26 -12.89 12.54
C SER A 12 -11.63 -13.59 12.34
N SER A 13 -12.54 -13.47 13.32
CA SER A 13 -13.90 -14.00 13.22
C SER A 13 -14.72 -13.35 12.11
N GLY A 14 -14.63 -12.03 11.95
CA GLY A 14 -15.31 -11.26 10.92
C GLY A 14 -14.81 -11.62 9.52
N ILE A 15 -13.51 -11.87 9.36
CA ILE A 15 -12.93 -12.34 8.09
C ILE A 15 -13.49 -13.71 7.70
N ASN A 16 -13.58 -14.65 8.65
CA ASN A 16 -14.13 -15.99 8.39
C ASN A 16 -15.64 -15.96 8.07
N ALA A 17 -16.35 -14.91 8.46
CA ALA A 17 -17.76 -14.71 8.15
C ALA A 17 -18.01 -13.95 6.84
N LEU A 18 -16.95 -13.55 6.11
CA LEU A 18 -17.10 -12.82 4.85
C LEU A 18 -17.78 -13.72 3.78
N PRO A 19 -18.77 -13.19 3.04
CA PRO A 19 -19.50 -13.98 2.06
C PRO A 19 -18.66 -14.22 0.81
N ASN A 20 -18.82 -15.39 0.19
CA ASN A 20 -18.14 -15.77 -1.06
C ASN A 20 -18.49 -14.89 -2.27
N THR A 21 -19.48 -14.01 -2.14
CA THR A 21 -19.88 -13.04 -3.16
C THR A 21 -19.06 -11.75 -3.12
N LEU A 22 -18.19 -11.59 -2.12
CA LEU A 22 -17.38 -10.40 -1.94
C LEU A 22 -16.34 -10.30 -3.07
N THR A 23 -16.39 -9.20 -3.82
CA THR A 23 -15.47 -8.92 -4.93
C THR A 23 -14.39 -7.90 -4.55
N SER A 24 -14.67 -7.05 -3.56
CA SER A 24 -13.73 -6.02 -3.08
C SER A 24 -13.72 -5.97 -1.56
N LEU A 25 -12.52 -5.97 -0.98
CA LEU A 25 -12.30 -5.89 0.46
C LEU A 25 -11.24 -4.83 0.74
N SER A 26 -11.54 -3.87 1.61
CA SER A 26 -10.58 -2.88 2.10
C SER A 26 -10.53 -2.96 3.63
N LEU A 27 -9.41 -3.43 4.17
CA LEU A 27 -9.23 -3.66 5.60
C LEU A 27 -8.25 -2.66 6.19
N ALA A 28 -8.68 -1.93 7.21
CA ALA A 28 -7.77 -1.19 8.09
C ALA A 28 -7.25 -2.13 9.19
N LEU A 29 -5.94 -2.19 9.33
CA LEU A 29 -5.29 -2.89 10.43
C LEU A 29 -5.15 -1.94 11.61
N THR A 30 -5.59 -2.39 12.78
CA THR A 30 -5.56 -1.63 14.02
C THR A 30 -4.85 -2.44 15.10
N ASN A 31 -4.39 -1.77 16.15
CA ASN A 31 -3.62 -2.38 17.24
C ASN A 31 -4.48 -3.18 18.23
N THR A 32 -5.80 -3.22 18.02
CA THR A 32 -6.76 -3.88 18.92
C THR A 32 -6.70 -5.41 18.83
N GLU A 33 -6.22 -5.93 17.71
CA GLU A 33 -5.94 -7.35 17.50
C GLU A 33 -4.59 -7.47 16.81
N SER A 34 -3.93 -8.62 16.95
CA SER A 34 -2.67 -8.87 16.27
C SER A 34 -2.86 -8.74 14.74
N ALA A 35 -2.25 -7.72 14.15
CA ALA A 35 -2.29 -7.49 12.70
C ALA A 35 -1.81 -8.73 11.93
N TYR A 36 -0.86 -9.45 12.50
CA TYR A 36 -0.35 -10.72 12.01
C TYR A 36 -1.47 -11.76 11.89
N GLU A 37 -2.28 -11.94 12.94
CA GLU A 37 -3.38 -12.92 12.95
C GLU A 37 -4.49 -12.54 11.97
N THR A 38 -4.81 -11.25 11.86
CA THR A 38 -5.79 -10.75 10.89
C THR A 38 -5.35 -11.05 9.46
N LEU A 39 -4.09 -10.75 9.13
CA LEU A 39 -3.53 -11.01 7.80
C LEU A 39 -3.39 -12.51 7.51
N LEU A 40 -2.97 -13.31 8.50
CA LEU A 40 -2.88 -14.77 8.39
C LEU A 40 -4.26 -15.41 8.17
N THR A 41 -5.28 -14.93 8.86
CA THR A 41 -6.67 -15.37 8.66
C THR A 41 -7.15 -15.02 7.26
N LEU A 42 -6.84 -13.82 6.78
CA LEU A 42 -7.17 -13.39 5.42
C LEU A 42 -6.48 -14.25 4.33
N GLN A 43 -5.23 -14.65 4.56
CA GLN A 43 -4.53 -15.58 3.68
C GLN A 43 -5.24 -16.94 3.60
N ARG A 44 -5.81 -17.42 4.71
CA ARG A 44 -6.48 -18.73 4.81
C ARG A 44 -7.96 -18.71 4.41
N ALA A 45 -8.61 -17.55 4.41
CA ALA A 45 -10.04 -17.42 4.10
C ALA A 45 -10.37 -17.94 2.69
N THR A 46 -11.56 -18.50 2.49
CA THR A 46 -12.02 -18.91 1.15
C THR A 46 -12.85 -17.79 0.54
N LEU A 47 -12.23 -16.94 -0.28
CA LEU A 47 -12.87 -15.79 -0.91
C LEU A 47 -12.76 -15.90 -2.45
N PRO A 48 -13.51 -16.81 -3.10
CA PRO A 48 -13.28 -17.19 -4.50
C PRO A 48 -13.58 -16.06 -5.50
N CYS A 49 -14.47 -15.13 -5.14
CA CYS A 49 -14.81 -14.00 -6.00
C CYS A 49 -13.97 -12.75 -5.72
N LEU A 50 -13.05 -12.77 -4.75
CA LEU A 50 -12.29 -11.59 -4.36
C LEU A 50 -11.33 -11.18 -5.48
N GLN A 51 -11.59 -10.02 -6.06
CA GLN A 51 -10.77 -9.44 -7.13
C GLN A 51 -9.87 -8.34 -6.60
N SER A 52 -10.34 -7.54 -5.64
CA SER A 52 -9.59 -6.42 -5.10
C SER A 52 -9.43 -6.55 -3.59
N LEU A 53 -8.19 -6.47 -3.13
CA LEU A 53 -7.83 -6.43 -1.72
C LEU A 53 -6.99 -5.19 -1.43
N GLY A 54 -7.56 -4.30 -0.62
CA GLY A 54 -6.88 -3.17 -0.02
C GLY A 54 -6.55 -3.45 1.44
N VAL A 55 -5.32 -3.14 1.85
CA VAL A 55 -4.92 -3.14 3.26
C VAL A 55 -4.46 -1.74 3.62
N HIS A 56 -4.97 -1.19 4.71
CA HIS A 56 -4.65 0.14 5.20
C HIS A 56 -3.95 0.05 6.55
N ILE A 57 -2.81 0.73 6.65
CA ILE A 57 -1.96 0.78 7.84
C ILE A 57 -1.64 2.25 8.12
N ALA A 58 -1.76 2.69 9.37
CA ALA A 58 -1.25 4.00 9.76
C ALA A 58 0.25 3.91 10.07
N ALA A 59 1.00 4.94 9.70
CA ALA A 59 2.44 5.00 9.95
C ALA A 59 2.75 4.78 11.42
N CYS A 60 3.72 3.91 11.70
CA CYS A 60 4.20 3.58 13.05
C CYS A 60 3.12 3.07 14.03
N SER A 61 1.89 2.79 13.58
CA SER A 61 0.86 2.22 14.46
C SER A 61 1.12 0.75 14.76
N ILE A 62 1.70 0.02 13.80
CA ILE A 62 1.98 -1.42 13.90
C ILE A 62 3.47 -1.64 13.67
N SER A 63 4.07 -2.52 14.47
CA SER A 63 5.45 -2.95 14.26
C SER A 63 5.57 -3.72 12.94
N PRO A 64 6.57 -3.48 12.09
CA PRO A 64 6.77 -4.26 10.88
C PRO A 64 6.94 -5.77 11.13
N ASN A 65 7.34 -6.17 12.34
CA ASN A 65 7.45 -7.58 12.72
C ASN A 65 6.10 -8.26 12.96
N ASP A 66 5.05 -7.48 13.23
CA ASP A 66 3.68 -7.96 13.41
C ASP A 66 2.91 -7.95 12.07
N LEU A 67 3.60 -7.72 10.96
CA LEU A 67 3.03 -7.77 9.62
C LEU A 67 3.48 -9.05 8.91
N THR A 68 2.60 -9.56 8.05
CA THR A 68 2.89 -10.68 7.15
C THR A 68 2.34 -10.36 5.77
N GLN A 69 2.69 -11.19 4.80
CA GLN A 69 2.31 -11.02 3.42
C GLN A 69 0.79 -10.86 3.26
N ILE A 70 0.35 -9.94 2.40
CA ILE A 70 -1.06 -9.80 2.05
C ILE A 70 -1.45 -10.93 1.08
N ARG A 71 -2.67 -11.45 1.23
CA ARG A 71 -3.25 -12.45 0.32
C ARG A 71 -3.19 -11.97 -1.13
N ASP A 72 -2.85 -12.86 -2.06
CA ASP A 72 -2.95 -12.56 -3.48
C ASP A 72 -4.42 -12.35 -3.92
N ALA A 73 -4.60 -11.32 -4.72
CA ALA A 73 -5.82 -10.94 -5.42
C ALA A 73 -5.43 -10.32 -6.77
N LYS A 74 -6.39 -10.10 -7.68
CA LYS A 74 -6.10 -9.45 -8.97
C LYS A 74 -5.60 -8.01 -8.78
N HIS A 75 -6.18 -7.28 -7.82
CA HIS A 75 -5.76 -5.95 -7.42
C HIS A 75 -5.34 -5.97 -5.96
N ARG A 76 -4.06 -5.68 -5.70
CA ARG A 76 -3.43 -5.71 -4.38
C ARG A 76 -2.99 -4.31 -4.05
N ILE A 77 -3.64 -3.68 -3.09
CA ILE A 77 -3.45 -2.25 -2.79
C ILE A 77 -3.00 -2.12 -1.35
N LEU A 78 -1.89 -1.44 -1.12
CA LEU A 78 -1.47 -1.03 0.22
C LEU A 78 -1.69 0.47 0.37
N TYR A 79 -2.40 0.85 1.42
CA TYR A 79 -2.58 2.23 1.85
C TYR A 79 -1.73 2.45 3.09
N VAL A 80 -0.87 3.46 3.08
CA VAL A 80 -0.09 3.86 4.27
C VAL A 80 -0.35 5.32 4.59
N SER A 81 -1.10 5.58 5.66
CA SER A 81 -1.52 6.94 6.04
C SER A 81 -0.65 7.55 7.12
N ASN A 82 -0.72 8.88 7.28
CA ASN A 82 -0.08 9.64 8.37
C ASN A 82 1.45 9.51 8.39
N LEU A 83 2.07 9.26 7.23
CA LEU A 83 3.52 9.28 7.10
C LEU A 83 4.07 10.68 7.38
N SER A 84 5.18 10.75 8.09
CA SER A 84 5.92 11.97 8.40
C SER A 84 7.42 11.75 8.19
N ASP A 85 8.18 12.83 8.05
CA ASP A 85 9.65 12.73 7.89
C ASP A 85 10.24 11.96 9.08
N GLY A 86 11.06 10.95 8.80
CA GLY A 86 11.58 9.98 9.77
C GLY A 86 10.91 8.60 9.70
N ASP A 87 9.75 8.47 9.06
CA ASP A 87 9.03 7.19 8.91
C ASP A 87 9.50 6.37 7.69
N GLU A 88 10.47 6.85 6.90
CA GLU A 88 10.80 6.30 5.58
C GLU A 88 11.29 4.84 5.66
N GLN A 89 12.11 4.54 6.67
CA GLN A 89 12.63 3.20 6.88
C GLN A 89 11.54 2.25 7.39
N TRP A 90 10.68 2.73 8.29
CA TRP A 90 9.52 1.97 8.77
C TRP A 90 8.58 1.63 7.59
N LEU A 91 8.31 2.61 6.72
CA LEU A 91 7.47 2.43 5.53
C LEU A 91 8.01 1.32 4.64
N ALA A 92 9.32 1.32 4.36
CA ALA A 92 9.94 0.31 3.52
C ALA A 92 9.86 -1.09 4.15
N GLN A 93 10.14 -1.20 5.45
CA GLN A 93 10.04 -2.46 6.19
C GLN A 93 8.62 -3.01 6.21
N ALA A 94 7.64 -2.17 6.55
CA ALA A 94 6.23 -2.54 6.60
C ALA A 94 5.72 -2.97 5.21
N THR A 95 6.07 -2.22 4.17
CA THR A 95 5.68 -2.51 2.78
C THR A 95 6.27 -3.83 2.30
N ALA A 96 7.56 -4.07 2.57
CA ALA A 96 8.22 -5.33 2.21
C ALA A 96 7.64 -6.54 2.95
N LYS A 97 7.29 -6.38 4.24
CA LYS A 97 6.64 -7.45 5.03
C LYS A 97 5.26 -7.82 4.52
N CYS A 98 4.52 -6.83 4.03
CA CYS A 98 3.19 -7.00 3.46
C CYS A 98 3.19 -7.43 1.98
N ALA A 99 4.34 -7.41 1.31
CA ALA A 99 4.43 -7.57 -0.14
C ALA A 99 3.87 -8.94 -0.59
N PRO A 100 2.87 -8.94 -1.49
CA PRO A 100 2.44 -10.16 -2.18
C PRO A 100 3.56 -10.72 -3.06
N GLN A 101 3.44 -11.98 -3.49
CA GLN A 101 4.47 -12.66 -4.28
C GLN A 101 4.78 -11.92 -5.59
N ASP A 102 3.74 -11.44 -6.27
CA ASP A 102 3.84 -10.66 -7.52
C ASP A 102 3.88 -9.14 -7.26
N GLY A 103 4.14 -8.72 -6.02
CA GLY A 103 4.13 -7.32 -5.62
C GLY A 103 2.74 -6.68 -5.59
N PHE A 104 2.73 -5.37 -5.36
CA PHE A 104 1.50 -4.58 -5.27
C PHE A 104 1.02 -4.17 -6.66
N THR A 105 -0.29 -4.06 -6.82
CA THR A 105 -0.85 -3.33 -7.95
C THR A 105 -0.68 -1.83 -7.72
N ASN A 106 -1.06 -1.35 -6.53
CA ASN A 106 -0.95 0.05 -6.18
C ASN A 106 -0.40 0.26 -4.75
N LEU A 107 0.42 1.30 -4.58
CA LEU A 107 0.74 1.87 -3.27
C LEU A 107 0.13 3.26 -3.18
N ILE A 108 -0.58 3.54 -2.10
CA ILE A 108 -1.28 4.81 -1.93
C ILE A 108 -0.90 5.39 -0.57
N PHE A 109 -0.43 6.64 -0.56
CA PHE A 109 0.01 7.35 0.62
C PHE A 109 -0.96 8.51 0.94
N PRO A 110 -2.13 8.22 1.54
CA PRO A 110 -3.09 9.24 1.92
C PRO A 110 -2.57 10.08 3.09
N ASN A 111 -2.85 11.39 3.07
CA ASN A 111 -2.42 12.33 4.12
C ASN A 111 -0.92 12.22 4.42
N CYS A 112 -0.11 12.17 3.35
CA CYS A 112 1.34 12.04 3.45
C CYS A 112 1.96 13.39 3.86
N GLY A 113 2.52 13.44 5.07
CA GLY A 113 3.26 14.58 5.61
C GLY A 113 4.76 14.55 5.33
N LEU A 114 5.23 13.69 4.41
CA LEU A 114 6.63 13.67 4.00
C LEU A 114 6.98 14.91 3.16
N SER A 115 8.14 15.49 3.42
CA SER A 115 8.75 16.50 2.55
C SER A 115 9.22 15.89 1.23
N VAL A 116 9.63 16.73 0.27
CA VAL A 116 10.25 16.26 -0.98
C VAL A 116 11.46 15.37 -0.69
N SER A 117 12.30 15.76 0.27
CA SER A 117 13.43 14.96 0.75
C SER A 117 12.99 13.64 1.37
N GLY A 118 11.99 13.67 2.25
CA GLY A 118 11.43 12.46 2.88
C GLY A 118 10.86 11.49 1.84
N ILE A 119 10.14 11.99 0.84
CA ILE A 119 9.62 11.15 -0.26
C ILE A 119 10.76 10.53 -1.05
N ARG A 120 11.79 11.30 -1.43
CA ARG A 120 12.94 10.74 -2.17
C ARG A 120 13.65 9.64 -1.37
N LEU A 121 13.82 9.84 -0.07
CA LEU A 121 14.42 8.87 0.83
C LEU A 121 13.54 7.62 1.00
N ALA A 122 12.23 7.79 1.17
CA ALA A 122 11.26 6.69 1.21
C ALA A 122 11.30 5.84 -0.07
N VAL A 123 11.36 6.46 -1.23
CA VAL A 123 11.47 5.76 -2.53
C VAL A 123 12.77 4.97 -2.61
N GLN A 124 13.89 5.54 -2.14
CA GLN A 124 15.16 4.82 -2.08
C GLN A 124 15.06 3.58 -1.21
N TYR A 125 14.55 3.69 0.02
CA TYR A 125 14.39 2.53 0.91
C TYR A 125 13.41 1.48 0.37
N LEU A 126 12.32 1.90 -0.29
CA LEU A 126 11.40 0.97 -0.96
C LEU A 126 12.10 0.21 -2.10
N SER A 127 12.98 0.88 -2.85
CA SER A 127 13.77 0.27 -3.93
C SER A 127 14.80 -0.72 -3.38
N GLU A 128 15.52 -0.34 -2.33
CA GLU A 128 16.48 -1.22 -1.63
C GLU A 128 15.79 -2.45 -1.02
N ALA A 129 14.58 -2.28 -0.49
CA ALA A 129 13.72 -3.35 0.00
C ALA A 129 13.08 -4.20 -1.11
N ARG A 130 13.36 -3.89 -2.39
CA ARG A 130 12.86 -4.59 -3.59
C ARG A 130 11.33 -4.65 -3.65
N VAL A 131 10.66 -3.59 -3.20
CA VAL A 131 9.21 -3.49 -3.31
C VAL A 131 8.83 -3.30 -4.78
N HIS A 132 8.02 -4.22 -5.31
CA HIS A 132 7.52 -4.15 -6.67
C HIS A 132 6.09 -3.59 -6.71
N VAL A 133 5.82 -2.69 -7.66
CA VAL A 133 4.50 -2.10 -7.89
C VAL A 133 4.21 -2.09 -9.39
N SER A 134 3.11 -2.72 -9.81
CA SER A 134 2.85 -2.97 -11.24
C SER A 134 2.05 -1.88 -11.95
N GLN A 135 1.30 -1.02 -11.23
CA GLN A 135 0.46 0.01 -11.86
C GLN A 135 0.77 1.42 -11.37
N ARG A 136 0.53 1.71 -10.09
CA ARG A 136 0.58 3.10 -9.63
C ARG A 136 1.06 3.25 -8.20
N ILE A 137 1.84 4.29 -7.99
CA ILE A 137 2.12 4.87 -6.69
C ILE A 137 1.46 6.25 -6.65
N GLN A 138 0.65 6.50 -5.63
CA GLN A 138 -0.10 7.75 -5.48
C GLN A 138 0.26 8.44 -4.17
N LEU A 139 0.66 9.71 -4.28
CA LEU A 139 0.99 10.57 -3.15
C LEU A 139 -0.14 11.58 -2.94
N CYS A 140 -0.74 11.61 -1.76
CA CYS A 140 -1.73 12.63 -1.39
C CYS A 140 -1.18 13.45 -0.22
N SER A 141 -0.44 14.52 -0.52
CA SER A 141 0.17 15.38 0.48
C SER A 141 -0.45 16.78 0.49
N PRO A 142 -0.85 17.33 1.65
CA PRO A 142 -1.24 18.74 1.75
C PRO A 142 -0.04 19.70 1.70
N LEU A 143 1.20 19.19 1.82
CA LEU A 143 2.43 19.98 1.85
C LEU A 143 2.99 20.26 0.44
N LEU A 144 2.44 19.62 -0.58
CA LEU A 144 2.96 19.64 -1.94
C LEU A 144 1.95 20.23 -2.90
N THR A 145 2.45 21.01 -3.86
CA THR A 145 1.62 21.40 -5.01
C THR A 145 1.34 20.18 -5.88
N TRP A 146 0.29 20.27 -6.70
CA TRP A 146 -0.05 19.20 -7.63
C TRP A 146 1.07 18.88 -8.62
N GLU A 147 1.80 19.89 -9.08
CA GLU A 147 2.94 19.70 -9.99
C GLU A 147 4.09 18.95 -9.31
N MET A 148 4.40 19.29 -8.04
CA MET A 148 5.40 18.57 -7.26
C MET A 148 5.00 17.12 -7.03
N MET A 149 3.74 16.86 -6.69
CA MET A 149 3.23 15.49 -6.52
C MET A 149 3.39 14.68 -7.81
N LYS A 150 3.04 15.25 -8.97
CA LYS A 150 3.22 14.56 -10.26
C LYS A 150 4.67 14.22 -10.58
N LYS A 151 5.58 15.18 -10.39
CA LYS A 151 7.01 14.93 -10.64
C LYS A 151 7.56 13.86 -9.69
N LEU A 152 7.11 13.85 -8.43
CA LEU A 152 7.50 12.83 -7.46
C LEU A 152 6.90 11.46 -7.76
N GLU A 153 5.64 11.38 -8.20
CA GLU A 153 5.04 10.12 -8.67
C GLU A 153 5.85 9.53 -9.84
N LEU A 154 6.26 10.38 -10.80
CA LEU A 154 7.08 9.95 -11.95
C LEU A 154 8.47 9.46 -11.51
N TYR A 155 9.16 10.23 -10.65
CA TYR A 155 10.44 9.84 -10.04
C TYR A 155 10.32 8.48 -9.33
N THR A 156 9.24 8.31 -8.58
CA THR A 156 8.96 7.09 -7.82
C THR A 156 8.76 5.88 -8.73
N HIS A 157 8.01 6.04 -9.83
CA HIS A 157 7.79 4.96 -10.79
C HIS A 157 9.08 4.54 -11.51
N GLN A 158 9.95 5.50 -11.85
CA GLN A 158 11.23 5.21 -12.48
C GLN A 158 12.16 4.39 -11.56
N LEU A 159 12.25 4.75 -10.28
CA LEU A 159 13.15 4.07 -9.34
C LEU A 159 12.63 2.71 -8.85
N LEU A 160 11.31 2.56 -8.72
CA LEU A 160 10.69 1.29 -8.33
C LEU A 160 10.42 0.36 -9.52
N ARG A 161 10.83 0.79 -10.73
CA ARG A 161 10.63 0.06 -11.99
C ARG A 161 9.19 -0.41 -12.15
N CYS A 162 8.24 0.49 -11.88
CA CYS A 162 6.85 0.22 -12.20
C CYS A 162 6.73 0.01 -13.71
N ASP A 163 5.90 -0.94 -14.15
CA ASP A 163 5.63 -1.16 -15.58
C ASP A 163 4.91 0.07 -16.16
N LEU A 164 5.71 1.03 -16.63
CA LEU A 164 5.28 2.31 -17.19
C LEU A 164 4.74 2.14 -18.61
N HIS A 165 3.73 1.28 -18.82
CA HIS A 165 3.10 1.16 -20.14
C HIS A 165 2.20 2.36 -20.50
N ARG A 166 2.11 3.42 -19.67
CA ARG A 166 1.14 4.51 -19.85
C ARG A 166 1.59 5.94 -19.51
N TYR A 167 2.86 6.20 -19.21
CA TYR A 167 3.30 7.56 -18.89
C TYR A 167 4.17 8.15 -20.01
N GLU A 168 3.53 8.82 -20.96
CA GLU A 168 4.18 9.67 -21.96
C GLU A 168 4.55 11.02 -21.35
N TYR A 169 5.55 11.08 -20.48
CA TYR A 169 6.17 12.36 -20.09
C TYR A 169 7.66 12.17 -19.87
N ALA A 170 8.44 12.32 -20.94
CA ALA A 170 9.87 12.53 -20.88
C ALA A 170 10.12 14.04 -20.86
N GLU A 171 10.05 14.65 -19.69
CA GLU A 171 10.67 15.96 -19.46
C GLU A 171 11.69 15.85 -18.33
N ASP A 172 12.79 16.58 -18.51
CA ASP A 172 14.03 16.51 -17.77
C ASP A 172 13.80 16.72 -16.25
N LEU A 173 13.88 15.63 -15.48
CA LEU A 173 13.67 15.60 -14.03
C LEU A 173 14.86 16.17 -13.23
N THR A 174 15.83 16.80 -13.90
CA THR A 174 17.06 17.31 -13.27
C THR A 174 16.95 18.74 -12.77
N SER A 175 15.95 19.53 -13.22
CA SER A 175 15.69 20.88 -12.71
C SER A 175 14.59 20.87 -11.64
N TRP A 176 15.01 20.83 -10.37
CA TRP A 176 14.17 21.05 -9.19
C TRP A 176 14.64 22.28 -8.43
#